data_AF-A0A7Y1YP66-F1
#
_entry.id   AF-A0A7Y1YP66-F1
#
_cell.length_a   1.000
_cell.length_b   1.000
_cell.length_c   1.000
_cell.angle_alpha   90.00
_cell.angle_beta   90.00
_cell.angle_gamma   90.00
#
_symmetry.space_group_name_H-M   'P 1'
#
loop_
_entity.id
_entity.type
_entity.pdbx_description
1 polymer ?
#
loop_
_entity_poly.entity_id
_entity_poly.type
_entity_poly.pdbx_seq_one_letter_code
_entity_poly.pdbx_strand_id
1 'polypeptide(L)'
;MRSALLVGFAWIVLITILFCRVVYLESKDQKSLFVSPTQRESITFLLGHDKPGQNFFQLAEQHFLFDSVEHSDQVIKSCPSLLSLVEYLRDKSGNAPWGVINVVVHGNMWGGLSVPLWPEGSRAFPKELFSAACQGAFPLLDSSVIDSQTKVNFWACGIGKNPLINLALEYVFTNQSGDLADLYVSPHFVIFKKLGHQVAPVRIKASYWPFFYRRGYRPSENEIAAELKIQYPDMDMDWESSLKTSLEDTSITDFYDEFHVPVVWTVIYADKASRPDISTVESKMSWIKNQPDLMMKIADLQIPLEKYNWTVQKIIYTDNQGIQQPAIKAIGMCTVLCVISPEV
;
A
#
# COMPACT_ATOMS: atom_id res chain seq x y z
N MET A 1 -10.75 15.99 39.45
CA MET A 1 -9.55 15.55 38.69
C MET A 1 -9.46 14.05 38.39
N ARG A 2 -10.19 13.15 39.09
CA ARG A 2 -10.18 11.70 38.77
C ARG A 2 -11.17 11.27 37.67
N SER A 3 -12.18 12.08 37.37
CA SER A 3 -13.25 11.76 36.41
C SER A 3 -12.89 12.06 34.95
N ALA A 4 -12.01 13.03 34.67
CA ALA A 4 -11.61 13.37 33.29
C ALA A 4 -10.67 12.34 32.64
N LEU A 5 -9.85 11.66 33.45
CA LEU A 5 -8.92 10.62 32.97
C LEU A 5 -9.64 9.31 32.57
N LEU A 6 -10.74 8.97 33.24
CA LEU A 6 -11.54 7.78 32.95
C LEU A 6 -12.35 7.92 31.65
N VAL A 7 -12.82 9.14 31.34
CA VAL A 7 -13.54 9.42 30.09
C VAL A 7 -12.58 9.37 28.90
N GLY A 8 -11.37 9.93 29.01
CA GLY A 8 -10.37 9.87 27.92
C GLY A 8 -9.94 8.44 27.57
N PHE A 9 -9.77 7.56 28.56
CA PHE A 9 -9.41 6.16 28.35
C PHE A 9 -10.54 5.35 27.71
N ALA A 10 -11.79 5.58 28.14
CA ALA A 10 -12.95 4.91 27.57
C ALA A 10 -13.16 5.27 26.08
N TRP A 11 -12.92 6.54 25.70
CA TRP A 11 -13.01 6.98 24.30
C TRP A 11 -11.91 6.39 23.41
N ILE A 12 -10.67 6.29 23.90
CA ILE A 12 -9.58 5.66 23.15
C ILE A 12 -9.88 4.17 22.93
N VAL A 13 -10.32 3.44 23.95
CA VAL A 13 -10.68 2.02 23.85
C VAL A 13 -11.90 1.81 22.92
N LEU A 14 -12.91 2.68 22.99
CA LEU A 14 -14.07 2.60 22.10
C LEU A 14 -13.69 2.87 20.64
N ILE A 15 -12.78 3.83 20.40
CA ILE A 15 -12.24 4.11 19.07
C ILE A 15 -11.48 2.89 18.56
N THR A 16 -10.60 2.27 19.36
CA THR A 16 -9.85 1.06 18.95
C THR A 16 -10.77 -0.12 18.66
N ILE A 17 -11.82 -0.34 19.46
CA ILE A 17 -12.79 -1.45 19.25
C ILE A 17 -13.69 -1.18 18.04
N LEU A 18 -14.15 0.06 17.82
CA LEU A 18 -14.82 0.44 16.57
C LEU A 18 -13.87 0.30 15.38
N PHE A 19 -12.57 0.58 15.56
CA PHE A 19 -11.57 0.56 14.51
C PHE A 19 -11.25 -0.87 14.04
N CYS A 20 -11.14 -1.84 14.95
CA CYS A 20 -11.06 -3.26 14.59
C CYS A 20 -12.30 -3.71 13.77
N ARG A 21 -13.49 -3.19 14.09
CA ARG A 21 -14.72 -3.48 13.31
C ARG A 21 -14.82 -2.73 11.99
N VAL A 22 -14.25 -1.54 11.85
CA VAL A 22 -14.30 -0.76 10.59
C VAL A 22 -13.31 -1.30 9.56
N VAL A 23 -12.15 -1.81 9.98
CA VAL A 23 -11.26 -2.59 9.08
C VAL A 23 -11.93 -3.91 8.65
N TYR A 24 -12.89 -4.42 9.45
CA TYR A 24 -13.68 -5.62 9.18
C TYR A 24 -14.92 -5.39 8.29
N LEU A 25 -15.32 -4.13 8.06
CA LEU A 25 -16.21 -3.83 6.94
C LEU A 25 -15.35 -3.84 5.68
N GLU A 26 -14.95 -5.07 5.30
CA GLU A 26 -14.55 -5.42 3.95
C GLU A 26 -15.37 -4.58 2.99
N SER A 27 -14.67 -3.87 2.11
CA SER A 27 -15.22 -3.12 1.00
C SER A 27 -16.32 -3.93 0.30
N LYS A 28 -17.57 -3.74 0.74
CA LYS A 28 -18.69 -4.68 0.48
C LYS A 28 -19.20 -4.68 -0.95
N ASP A 29 -18.60 -3.90 -1.85
CA ASP A 29 -18.80 -4.00 -3.29
C ASP A 29 -17.47 -3.73 -4.01
N GLN A 30 -16.67 -4.79 -4.22
CA GLN A 30 -15.55 -4.80 -5.17
C GLN A 30 -15.77 -5.97 -6.13
N LYS A 31 -16.53 -5.73 -7.19
CA LYS A 31 -17.09 -6.74 -8.09
C LYS A 31 -16.26 -6.96 -9.36
N SER A 32 -14.98 -7.33 -9.30
CA SER A 32 -14.36 -7.83 -10.54
C SER A 32 -13.21 -8.81 -10.34
N LEU A 33 -13.34 -10.01 -10.93
CA LEU A 33 -12.36 -11.08 -10.99
C LEU A 33 -12.53 -11.84 -12.31
N PHE A 34 -12.25 -11.21 -13.46
CA PHE A 34 -12.35 -11.78 -14.82
C PHE A 34 -13.78 -11.83 -15.41
N VAL A 35 -13.86 -11.83 -16.73
CA VAL A 35 -15.10 -12.01 -17.51
C VAL A 35 -15.13 -13.47 -17.97
N SER A 36 -16.32 -14.09 -18.04
CA SER A 36 -16.54 -15.15 -19.03
C SER A 36 -16.24 -14.56 -20.41
N PRO A 37 -15.55 -15.26 -21.32
CA PRO A 37 -14.94 -14.67 -22.52
C PRO A 37 -15.92 -13.82 -23.33
N THR A 38 -15.90 -12.51 -23.10
CA THR A 38 -16.25 -11.52 -24.10
C THR A 38 -15.09 -11.46 -25.08
N GLN A 39 -15.35 -11.39 -26.39
CA GLN A 39 -14.33 -11.32 -27.46
C GLN A 39 -13.35 -10.13 -27.39
N ARG A 40 -13.34 -9.33 -26.31
CA ARG A 40 -12.49 -8.16 -26.16
C ARG A 40 -11.12 -8.58 -25.63
N GLU A 41 -10.09 -7.98 -26.19
CA GLU A 41 -8.71 -8.25 -25.78
C GLU A 41 -8.46 -7.87 -24.31
N SER A 42 -7.44 -8.47 -23.73
CA SER A 42 -6.99 -8.30 -22.36
C SER A 42 -5.51 -7.95 -22.29
N ILE A 43 -5.14 -7.15 -21.30
CA ILE A 43 -3.79 -6.64 -21.14
C ILE A 43 -3.37 -6.64 -19.68
N THR A 44 -2.14 -7.07 -19.41
CA THR A 44 -1.52 -7.02 -18.10
C THR A 44 -0.31 -6.09 -18.10
N PHE A 45 -0.26 -5.17 -17.15
CA PHE A 45 0.89 -4.33 -16.87
C PHE A 45 1.64 -4.85 -15.64
N LEU A 46 2.94 -5.12 -15.78
CA LEU A 46 3.83 -5.42 -14.67
C LEU A 46 4.64 -4.16 -14.36
N LEU A 47 4.23 -3.42 -13.32
CA LEU A 47 4.80 -2.13 -12.94
C LEU A 47 5.93 -2.33 -11.92
N GLY A 48 7.01 -2.99 -12.34
CA GLY A 48 8.18 -3.21 -11.50
C GLY A 48 9.08 -4.32 -11.98
N HIS A 49 10.09 -4.61 -11.17
CA HIS A 49 11.04 -5.69 -11.41
C HIS A 49 11.41 -6.32 -10.07
N ASP A 50 11.71 -7.62 -10.12
CA ASP A 50 12.16 -8.36 -8.95
C ASP A 50 13.56 -7.90 -8.53
N LYS A 51 13.77 -7.75 -7.23
CA LYS A 51 15.11 -7.57 -6.66
C LYS A 51 15.83 -8.93 -6.61
N PRO A 52 17.18 -8.95 -6.49
CA PRO A 52 17.90 -10.20 -6.30
C PRO A 52 17.30 -11.04 -5.15
N GLY A 53 16.98 -12.30 -5.44
CA GLY A 53 16.35 -13.22 -4.49
C GLY A 53 14.82 -13.18 -4.45
N GLN A 54 14.17 -12.31 -5.23
CA GLN A 54 12.71 -12.24 -5.36
C GLN A 54 12.27 -12.73 -6.75
N ASN A 55 11.02 -13.16 -6.88
CA ASN A 55 10.45 -13.69 -8.11
C ASN A 55 8.97 -13.33 -8.30
N PHE A 56 8.48 -12.29 -7.61
CA PHE A 56 7.08 -11.89 -7.63
C PHE A 56 6.61 -11.51 -9.05
N PHE A 57 7.32 -10.58 -9.71
CA PHE A 57 6.97 -10.16 -11.07
C PHE A 57 7.22 -11.25 -12.10
N GLN A 58 8.26 -12.06 -11.92
CA GLN A 58 8.53 -13.22 -12.76
C GLN A 58 7.38 -14.25 -12.70
N LEU A 59 6.88 -14.56 -11.50
CA LEU A 59 5.77 -15.49 -11.31
C LEU A 59 4.44 -14.89 -11.79
N ALA A 60 4.23 -13.58 -11.58
CA ALA A 60 3.08 -12.87 -12.14
C ALA A 60 3.09 -12.90 -13.67
N GLU A 61 4.24 -12.66 -14.30
CA GLU A 61 4.39 -12.75 -15.76
C GLU A 61 3.99 -14.14 -16.26
N GLN A 62 4.52 -15.20 -15.65
CA GLN A 62 4.17 -16.57 -16.02
C GLN A 62 2.68 -16.87 -15.81
N HIS A 63 2.08 -16.36 -14.73
CA HIS A 63 0.65 -16.52 -14.47
C HIS A 63 -0.18 -15.89 -15.59
N PHE A 64 0.04 -14.61 -15.89
CA PHE A 64 -0.74 -13.90 -16.92
C PHE A 64 -0.39 -14.33 -18.36
N LEU A 65 0.69 -15.08 -18.59
CA LEU A 65 0.99 -15.68 -19.89
C LEU A 65 0.39 -17.08 -20.09
N PHE A 66 0.25 -17.87 -19.02
CA PHE A 66 0.01 -19.32 -19.14
C PHE A 66 -1.19 -19.84 -18.35
N ASP A 67 -1.79 -19.05 -17.46
CA ASP A 67 -2.97 -19.49 -16.71
C ASP A 67 -4.18 -19.70 -17.64
N SER A 68 -4.89 -20.82 -17.49
CA SER A 68 -5.98 -21.16 -18.40
C SER A 68 -7.19 -20.24 -18.31
N VAL A 69 -7.33 -19.48 -17.22
CA VAL A 69 -8.47 -18.60 -16.95
C VAL A 69 -8.03 -17.14 -16.89
N GLU A 70 -6.91 -16.85 -16.24
CA GLU A 70 -6.47 -15.48 -15.94
C GLU A 70 -5.43 -14.94 -16.94
N HIS A 71 -5.04 -15.71 -17.97
CA HIS A 71 -4.09 -15.19 -18.98
C HIS A 71 -4.60 -13.92 -19.66
N SER A 72 -3.66 -13.13 -20.17
CA SER A 72 -3.93 -11.93 -20.95
C SER A 72 -3.40 -12.08 -22.37
N ASP A 73 -4.05 -11.43 -23.33
CA ASP A 73 -3.59 -11.38 -24.72
C ASP A 73 -2.26 -10.62 -24.84
N GLN A 74 -2.03 -9.64 -23.95
CA GLN A 74 -0.80 -8.85 -23.91
C GLN A 74 -0.25 -8.72 -22.48
N VAL A 75 1.09 -8.75 -22.36
CA VAL A 75 1.81 -8.47 -21.10
C VAL A 75 2.87 -7.40 -21.34
N ILE A 76 2.74 -6.26 -20.65
CA ILE A 76 3.57 -5.07 -20.79
C ILE A 76 4.41 -4.85 -19.54
N LYS A 77 5.72 -4.70 -19.72
CA LYS A 77 6.70 -4.51 -18.62
C LYS A 77 7.43 -3.17 -18.66
N SER A 78 7.10 -2.33 -19.63
CA SER A 78 7.88 -1.14 -20.00
C SER A 78 7.35 0.17 -19.40
N CYS A 79 6.32 0.13 -18.55
CA CYS A 79 5.73 1.33 -17.96
C CYS A 79 6.42 1.66 -16.61
N PRO A 80 7.24 2.72 -16.52
CA PRO A 80 7.96 3.04 -15.28
C PRO A 80 7.11 3.78 -14.23
N SER A 81 5.91 4.24 -14.60
CA SER A 81 5.05 5.05 -13.73
C SER A 81 3.57 4.79 -14.02
N LEU A 82 2.69 5.23 -13.10
CA LEU A 82 1.25 5.16 -13.33
C LEU A 82 0.85 6.03 -14.53
N LEU A 83 1.43 7.23 -14.69
CA LEU A 83 1.19 8.06 -15.87
C LEU A 83 1.49 7.25 -17.13
N SER A 84 2.70 6.68 -17.25
CA SER A 84 3.13 5.94 -18.45
C SER A 84 2.19 4.79 -18.81
N LEU A 85 1.57 4.13 -17.83
CA LEU A 85 0.53 3.13 -18.08
C LEU A 85 -0.70 3.75 -18.75
N VAL A 86 -1.21 4.86 -18.21
CA VAL A 86 -2.39 5.54 -18.76
C VAL A 86 -2.08 6.11 -20.15
N GLU A 87 -0.87 6.64 -20.37
CA GLU A 87 -0.42 7.07 -21.69
C GLU A 87 -0.34 5.90 -22.67
N TYR A 88 0.19 4.75 -22.25
CA TYR A 88 0.22 3.55 -23.08
C TYR A 88 -1.19 3.14 -23.53
N LEU A 89 -2.15 3.10 -22.61
CA LEU A 89 -3.53 2.75 -22.91
C LEU A 89 -4.17 3.72 -23.91
N ARG A 90 -3.93 5.02 -23.73
CA ARG A 90 -4.40 6.09 -24.62
C ARG A 90 -3.86 5.92 -26.05
N ASP A 91 -2.55 5.73 -26.16
CA ASP A 91 -1.83 5.73 -27.45
C ASP A 91 -2.03 4.44 -28.24
N LYS A 92 -2.35 3.34 -27.56
CA LYS A 92 -2.58 2.01 -28.16
C LYS A 92 -4.07 1.69 -28.35
N SER A 93 -4.93 2.71 -28.44
CA SER A 93 -6.37 2.52 -28.68
C SER A 93 -6.62 1.58 -29.87
N GLY A 94 -7.31 0.47 -29.59
CA GLY A 94 -7.74 -0.50 -30.58
C GLY A 94 -9.07 -0.10 -31.23
N ASN A 95 -9.62 -0.99 -32.06
CA ASN A 95 -10.95 -0.79 -32.65
C ASN A 95 -12.09 -0.96 -31.62
N ALA A 96 -11.79 -1.47 -30.43
CA ALA A 96 -12.75 -1.72 -29.36
C ALA A 96 -12.10 -1.53 -27.97
N PRO A 97 -12.90 -1.22 -26.92
CA PRO A 97 -12.42 -1.12 -25.55
C PRO A 97 -11.83 -2.44 -25.04
N TRP A 98 -10.92 -2.33 -24.08
CA TRP A 98 -10.36 -3.49 -23.39
C TRP A 98 -11.45 -4.27 -22.65
N GLY A 99 -11.32 -5.60 -22.64
CA GLY A 99 -12.14 -6.45 -21.78
C GLY A 99 -11.62 -6.41 -20.34
N VAL A 100 -10.33 -6.71 -20.17
CA VAL A 100 -9.67 -6.77 -18.86
C VAL A 100 -8.32 -6.08 -18.92
N ILE A 101 -8.07 -5.20 -17.95
CA ILE A 101 -6.79 -4.54 -17.71
C ILE A 101 -6.31 -5.00 -16.32
N ASN A 102 -5.25 -5.78 -16.26
CA ASN A 102 -4.59 -6.14 -15.00
C ASN A 102 -3.40 -5.23 -14.76
N VAL A 103 -3.22 -4.76 -13.53
CA VAL A 103 -2.09 -3.95 -13.11
C VAL A 103 -1.44 -4.61 -11.91
N VAL A 104 -0.28 -5.23 -12.12
CA VAL A 104 0.50 -5.90 -11.08
C VAL A 104 1.60 -4.96 -10.59
N VAL A 105 1.61 -4.69 -9.29
CA VAL A 105 2.55 -3.75 -8.68
C VAL A 105 2.72 -4.05 -7.20
N HIS A 106 3.92 -3.85 -6.64
CA HIS A 106 4.05 -3.87 -5.19
C HIS A 106 3.33 -2.65 -4.59
N GLY A 107 2.72 -2.81 -3.42
CA GLY A 107 2.04 -1.72 -2.73
C GLY A 107 1.70 -2.11 -1.31
N ASN A 108 1.26 -1.12 -0.53
CA ASN A 108 0.58 -1.35 0.75
C ASN A 108 -0.33 -0.17 1.10
N MET A 109 -1.29 -0.39 1.99
CA MET A 109 -2.28 0.63 2.36
C MET A 109 -1.69 1.93 2.92
N TRP A 110 -0.48 1.90 3.49
CA TRP A 110 0.18 3.06 4.09
C TRP A 110 1.02 3.86 3.08
N GLY A 111 1.85 3.14 2.31
CA GLY A 111 2.85 3.70 1.40
C GLY A 111 2.37 3.87 -0.03
N GLY A 112 1.16 3.40 -0.37
CA GLY A 112 0.63 3.48 -1.72
C GLY A 112 1.26 2.48 -2.68
N LEU A 113 1.18 2.77 -3.98
CA LEU A 113 1.81 1.96 -5.03
C LEU A 113 3.33 2.15 -4.97
N SER A 114 4.11 1.11 -5.24
CA SER A 114 5.59 1.17 -5.21
C SER A 114 6.19 1.97 -6.37
N VAL A 115 5.46 2.10 -7.47
CA VAL A 115 5.84 2.92 -8.62
C VAL A 115 5.53 4.38 -8.40
N PRO A 116 6.24 5.28 -9.10
CA PRO A 116 5.93 6.69 -9.06
C PRO A 116 4.68 7.06 -9.87
N LEU A 117 4.11 8.23 -9.57
CA LEU A 117 3.05 8.83 -10.38
C LEU A 117 3.56 9.22 -11.77
N TRP A 118 4.76 9.81 -11.79
CA TRP A 118 5.43 10.37 -12.96
C TRP A 118 6.74 9.62 -13.24
N PRO A 119 7.26 9.63 -14.48
CA PRO A 119 8.63 9.16 -14.74
C PRO A 119 9.64 9.88 -13.83
N GLU A 120 10.55 9.13 -13.22
CA GLU A 120 11.56 9.65 -12.26
C GLU A 120 10.99 10.35 -11.00
N GLY A 121 9.68 10.22 -10.74
CA GLY A 121 9.02 10.80 -9.59
C GLY A 121 9.22 10.03 -8.29
N SER A 122 8.69 10.57 -7.19
CA SER A 122 8.54 9.81 -5.96
C SER A 122 7.42 8.77 -6.08
N ARG A 123 7.49 7.77 -5.20
CA ARG A 123 6.45 6.76 -4.98
C ARG A 123 5.05 7.39 -4.97
N ALA A 124 4.07 6.73 -5.58
CA ALA A 124 2.68 7.15 -5.61
C ALA A 124 1.99 6.97 -4.23
N PHE A 125 2.15 7.96 -3.35
CA PHE A 125 1.48 8.00 -2.06
C PHE A 125 -0.03 8.28 -2.21
N PRO A 126 -0.90 7.77 -1.33
CA PRO A 126 -2.35 7.89 -1.48
C PRO A 126 -2.88 9.32 -1.67
N LYS A 127 -2.42 10.27 -0.84
CA LYS A 127 -2.84 11.68 -0.93
C LYS A 127 -2.34 12.36 -2.20
N GLU A 128 -1.12 12.04 -2.62
CA GLU A 128 -0.53 12.60 -3.85
C GLU A 128 -1.25 12.06 -5.08
N LEU A 129 -1.54 10.75 -5.12
CA LEU A 129 -2.31 10.13 -6.19
C LEU A 129 -3.71 10.76 -6.29
N PHE A 130 -4.42 10.87 -5.18
CA PHE A 130 -5.74 11.50 -5.13
C PHE A 130 -5.72 12.96 -5.58
N SER A 131 -4.75 13.74 -5.08
CA SER A 131 -4.60 15.13 -5.50
C SER A 131 -4.29 15.26 -7.00
N ALA A 132 -3.41 14.42 -7.53
CA ALA A 132 -3.07 14.42 -8.95
C ALA A 132 -4.27 14.05 -9.83
N ALA A 133 -5.05 13.05 -9.40
CA ALA A 133 -6.29 12.67 -10.07
C ALA A 133 -7.27 13.84 -10.10
N CYS A 134 -7.62 14.44 -8.96
CA CYS A 134 -8.57 15.56 -8.90
C CYS A 134 -8.13 16.80 -9.69
N GLN A 135 -6.82 16.99 -9.90
CA GLN A 135 -6.27 18.09 -10.69
C GLN A 135 -6.24 17.80 -12.19
N GLY A 136 -6.74 16.64 -12.64
CA GLY A 136 -6.72 16.24 -14.05
C GLY A 136 -5.31 16.02 -14.59
N ALA A 137 -4.38 15.60 -13.73
CA ALA A 137 -2.97 15.46 -14.10
C ALA A 137 -2.69 14.17 -14.91
N PHE A 138 -3.67 13.26 -14.98
CA PHE A 138 -3.65 12.11 -15.89
C PHE A 138 -4.40 12.45 -17.19
N PRO A 139 -3.95 11.94 -18.34
CA PRO A 139 -4.70 12.10 -19.57
C PRO A 139 -6.03 11.34 -19.52
N LEU A 140 -7.06 11.91 -20.13
CA LEU A 140 -8.34 11.23 -20.28
C LEU A 140 -8.23 10.07 -21.27
N LEU A 141 -8.87 8.96 -20.93
CA LEU A 141 -9.00 7.80 -21.81
C LEU A 141 -10.25 7.95 -22.70
N ASP A 142 -10.14 7.52 -23.95
CA ASP A 142 -11.29 7.50 -24.86
C ASP A 142 -12.25 6.37 -24.49
N SER A 143 -13.53 6.56 -24.82
CA SER A 143 -14.55 5.50 -24.83
C SER A 143 -14.19 4.27 -25.69
N SER A 144 -13.29 4.42 -26.66
CA SER A 144 -12.73 3.30 -27.44
C SER A 144 -11.65 2.51 -26.70
N VAL A 145 -11.13 3.03 -25.58
CA VAL A 145 -10.10 2.38 -24.76
C VAL A 145 -10.74 1.69 -23.56
N ILE A 146 -11.60 2.41 -22.82
CA ILE A 146 -12.33 1.87 -21.67
C ILE A 146 -13.80 2.31 -21.69
N ASP A 147 -14.66 1.43 -21.20
CA ASP A 147 -16.10 1.64 -21.00
C ASP A 147 -16.56 0.97 -19.69
N SER A 148 -17.84 1.07 -19.36
CA SER A 148 -18.42 0.47 -18.16
C SER A 148 -18.43 -1.07 -18.13
N GLN A 149 -18.04 -1.73 -19.23
CA GLN A 149 -17.85 -3.17 -19.32
C GLN A 149 -16.38 -3.58 -19.20
N THR A 150 -15.46 -2.61 -19.25
CA THR A 150 -14.03 -2.83 -19.06
C THR A 150 -13.77 -3.13 -17.59
N LYS A 151 -13.05 -4.22 -17.31
CA LYS A 151 -12.62 -4.57 -15.96
C LYS A 151 -11.19 -4.10 -15.73
N VAL A 152 -10.94 -3.40 -14.64
CA VAL A 152 -9.59 -2.95 -14.26
C VAL A 152 -9.24 -3.55 -12.90
N ASN A 153 -8.21 -4.39 -12.85
CA ASN A 153 -7.81 -5.09 -11.64
C ASN A 153 -6.41 -4.62 -11.18
N PHE A 154 -6.33 -4.02 -10.00
CA PHE A 154 -5.08 -3.66 -9.35
C PHE A 154 -4.66 -4.76 -8.36
N TRP A 155 -3.59 -5.47 -8.71
CA TRP A 155 -2.98 -6.54 -7.94
C TRP A 155 -1.79 -5.99 -7.14
N ALA A 156 -2.07 -5.44 -5.97
CA ALA A 156 -1.06 -4.97 -5.02
C ALA A 156 -1.51 -5.22 -3.58
N CYS A 157 -0.59 -5.63 -2.72
CA CYS A 157 -0.90 -6.10 -1.37
C CYS A 157 -1.65 -5.06 -0.52
N GLY A 158 -2.91 -5.34 -0.16
CA GLY A 158 -3.70 -4.55 0.79
C GLY A 158 -4.05 -3.14 0.33
N ILE A 159 -3.75 -2.76 -0.91
CA ILE A 159 -3.87 -1.37 -1.37
C ILE A 159 -5.35 -0.91 -1.39
N GLY A 160 -6.28 -1.83 -1.66
CA GLY A 160 -7.72 -1.57 -1.71
C GLY A 160 -8.34 -1.22 -0.36
N LYS A 161 -7.62 -1.41 0.76
CA LYS A 161 -8.04 -0.93 2.08
C LYS A 161 -7.88 0.58 2.25
N ASN A 162 -7.21 1.28 1.33
CA ASN A 162 -7.05 2.73 1.36
C ASN A 162 -8.12 3.43 0.50
N PRO A 163 -9.08 4.17 1.09
CA PRO A 163 -10.16 4.80 0.34
C PRO A 163 -9.69 5.89 -0.63
N LEU A 164 -8.59 6.59 -0.33
CA LEU A 164 -8.05 7.60 -1.24
C LEU A 164 -7.49 6.99 -2.52
N ILE A 165 -6.90 5.78 -2.43
CA ILE A 165 -6.44 5.07 -3.63
C ILE A 165 -7.63 4.67 -4.49
N ASN A 166 -8.68 4.09 -3.90
CA ASN A 166 -9.87 3.66 -4.65
C ASN A 166 -10.49 4.84 -5.42
N LEU A 167 -10.75 5.96 -4.73
CA LEU A 167 -11.33 7.16 -5.36
C LEU A 167 -10.42 7.75 -6.45
N ALA A 168 -9.11 7.75 -6.24
CA ALA A 168 -8.18 8.28 -7.23
C ALA A 168 -8.14 7.40 -8.50
N LEU A 169 -8.13 6.08 -8.33
CA LEU A 169 -8.15 5.14 -9.45
C LEU A 169 -9.48 5.17 -10.19
N GLU A 170 -10.62 5.30 -9.50
CA GLU A 170 -11.91 5.52 -10.15
C GLU A 170 -11.87 6.75 -11.08
N TYR A 171 -11.30 7.85 -10.61
CA TYR A 171 -11.14 9.06 -11.43
C TYR A 171 -10.22 8.83 -12.64
N VAL A 172 -9.09 8.13 -12.45
CA VAL A 172 -8.13 7.82 -13.52
C VAL A 172 -8.72 6.90 -14.59
N PHE A 173 -9.58 5.95 -14.20
CA PHE A 173 -10.22 4.97 -15.09
C PHE A 173 -11.68 5.32 -15.39
N THR A 174 -11.99 6.62 -15.45
CA THR A 174 -13.21 7.15 -16.05
C THR A 174 -12.87 7.74 -17.42
N ASN A 175 -13.59 7.32 -18.46
CA ASN A 175 -13.34 7.83 -19.81
C ASN A 175 -13.84 9.28 -19.98
N GLN A 176 -13.49 9.92 -21.10
CA GLN A 176 -13.90 11.29 -21.43
C GLN A 176 -15.42 11.51 -21.50
N SER A 177 -16.20 10.44 -21.71
CA SER A 177 -17.67 10.45 -21.74
C SER A 177 -18.29 10.32 -20.34
N GLY A 178 -17.48 10.02 -19.32
CA GLY A 178 -17.91 9.80 -17.95
C GLY A 178 -18.24 8.34 -17.60
N ASP A 179 -17.96 7.37 -18.48
CA ASP A 179 -18.13 5.96 -18.14
C ASP A 179 -16.95 5.48 -17.30
N LEU A 180 -17.27 4.99 -16.10
CA LEU A 180 -16.32 4.39 -15.17
C LEU A 180 -16.17 2.89 -15.48
N ALA A 181 -14.93 2.43 -15.62
CA ALA A 181 -14.62 1.01 -15.71
C ALA A 181 -14.93 0.27 -14.39
N ASP A 182 -15.22 -1.03 -14.48
CA ASP A 182 -15.45 -1.89 -13.31
C ASP A 182 -14.11 -2.17 -12.61
N LEU A 183 -13.85 -1.44 -11.51
CA LEU A 183 -12.57 -1.40 -10.83
C LEU A 183 -12.52 -2.36 -9.64
N TYR A 184 -11.53 -3.27 -9.65
CA TYR A 184 -11.12 -4.06 -8.50
C TYR A 184 -9.75 -3.62 -8.02
N VAL A 185 -9.61 -3.35 -6.73
CA VAL A 185 -8.34 -2.95 -6.10
C VAL A 185 -8.10 -3.86 -4.92
N SER A 186 -7.04 -4.68 -4.96
CA SER A 186 -6.90 -5.80 -4.02
C SER A 186 -6.83 -5.33 -2.55
N PRO A 187 -7.77 -5.75 -1.68
CA PRO A 187 -7.67 -5.53 -0.24
C PRO A 187 -6.86 -6.64 0.45
N HIS A 188 -6.51 -7.71 -0.27
CA HIS A 188 -5.76 -8.85 0.25
C HIS A 188 -4.26 -8.69 -0.07
N PHE A 189 -3.42 -9.49 0.59
CA PHE A 189 -2.08 -9.73 0.11
C PHE A 189 -2.18 -10.53 -1.20
N VAL A 190 -1.34 -10.19 -2.18
CA VAL A 190 -1.32 -10.87 -3.49
C VAL A 190 -0.04 -11.68 -3.57
N ILE A 191 -0.17 -12.99 -3.77
CA ILE A 191 0.95 -13.92 -3.87
C ILE A 191 0.83 -14.63 -5.22
N PHE A 192 1.92 -14.71 -5.97
CA PHE A 192 2.02 -15.63 -7.09
C PHE A 192 2.90 -16.80 -6.66
N LYS A 193 2.42 -18.03 -6.83
CA LYS A 193 3.14 -19.22 -6.38
C LYS A 193 2.99 -20.37 -7.36
N LYS A 194 4.08 -21.08 -7.61
CA LYS A 194 4.04 -22.32 -8.39
C LYS A 194 3.71 -23.48 -7.48
N LEU A 195 2.55 -24.11 -7.68
CA LEU A 195 2.09 -25.24 -6.88
C LEU A 195 2.29 -26.57 -7.63
N GLY A 196 3.03 -27.49 -7.02
CA GLY A 196 3.25 -28.84 -7.55
C GLY A 196 3.74 -28.84 -9.01
N HIS A 197 3.01 -29.54 -9.87
CA HIS A 197 3.32 -29.69 -11.30
C HIS A 197 2.52 -28.74 -12.21
N GLN A 198 1.89 -27.69 -11.66
CA GLN A 198 1.16 -26.73 -12.49
C GLN A 198 2.10 -26.01 -13.46
N VAL A 199 1.60 -25.80 -14.69
CA VAL A 199 2.35 -25.14 -15.76
C VAL A 199 2.54 -23.67 -15.43
N ALA A 200 1.45 -22.98 -15.07
CA ALA A 200 1.44 -21.60 -14.65
C ALA A 200 1.45 -21.49 -13.11
N PRO A 201 2.12 -20.49 -12.53
CA PRO A 201 1.89 -20.08 -11.16
C PRO A 201 0.43 -19.69 -10.95
N VAL A 202 -0.10 -19.89 -9.75
CA VAL A 202 -1.42 -19.41 -9.36
C VAL A 202 -1.31 -18.12 -8.56
N ARG A 203 -2.33 -17.27 -8.71
CA ARG A 203 -2.51 -16.08 -7.88
C ARG A 203 -3.33 -16.44 -6.65
N ILE A 204 -2.71 -16.36 -5.49
CA ILE A 204 -3.33 -16.60 -4.19
C ILE A 204 -3.63 -15.25 -3.55
N LYS A 205 -4.87 -15.09 -3.08
CA LYS A 205 -5.25 -13.98 -2.20
C LYS A 205 -4.97 -14.43 -0.78
N ALA A 206 -4.50 -13.53 0.06
CA ALA A 206 -4.28 -13.87 1.45
C ALA A 206 -4.78 -12.76 2.37
N SER A 207 -5.51 -13.17 3.41
CA SER A 207 -5.82 -12.30 4.52
C SER A 207 -4.57 -12.01 5.33
N TYR A 208 -4.53 -10.86 6.01
CA TYR A 208 -3.36 -10.47 6.78
C TYR A 208 -3.69 -9.67 8.04
N TRP A 209 -2.89 -9.86 9.08
CA TRP A 209 -3.02 -9.24 10.40
C TRP A 209 -1.73 -8.51 10.77
N PRO A 210 -1.74 -7.16 10.76
CA PRO A 210 -0.54 -6.38 11.05
C PRO A 210 -0.25 -6.30 12.55
N PHE A 211 1.05 -6.31 12.88
CA PHE A 211 1.63 -6.03 14.18
C PHE A 211 2.72 -4.97 14.03
N PHE A 212 2.66 -3.93 14.85
CA PHE A 212 3.58 -2.78 14.76
C PHE A 212 4.58 -2.76 15.91
N TYR A 213 5.85 -2.50 15.57
CA TYR A 213 6.90 -2.28 16.56
C TYR A 213 7.98 -1.31 16.06
N ARG A 214 8.79 -0.82 17.01
CA ARG A 214 9.88 0.12 16.73
C ARG A 214 10.99 -0.59 15.97
N ARG A 215 11.44 0.00 14.86
CA ARG A 215 12.58 -0.54 14.10
C ARG A 215 13.82 -0.63 15.00
N GLY A 216 14.47 -1.80 15.00
CA GLY A 216 15.62 -2.10 15.86
C GLY A 216 15.27 -2.67 17.24
N TYR A 217 13.98 -2.79 17.57
CA TYR A 217 13.48 -3.35 18.83
C TYR A 217 12.42 -4.41 18.55
N ARG A 218 12.78 -5.45 17.79
CA ARG A 218 11.87 -6.57 17.47
C ARG A 218 11.59 -7.36 18.75
N PRO A 219 10.33 -7.50 19.18
CA PRO A 219 9.98 -8.39 20.29
C PRO A 219 10.25 -9.85 19.93
N SER A 220 10.28 -10.73 20.92
CA SER A 220 10.36 -12.17 20.69
C SER A 220 9.08 -12.69 20.02
N GLU A 221 9.17 -13.82 19.31
CA GLU A 221 8.02 -14.45 18.65
C GLU A 221 6.87 -14.72 19.63
N ASN A 222 7.18 -15.16 20.85
CA ASN A 222 6.18 -15.42 21.89
C ASN A 222 5.46 -14.13 22.33
N GLU A 223 6.18 -13.01 22.46
CA GLU A 223 5.57 -11.71 22.77
C GLU A 223 4.67 -11.23 21.63
N ILE A 224 5.11 -11.41 20.38
CA ILE A 224 4.32 -11.05 19.19
C ILE A 224 3.05 -11.91 19.12
N ALA A 225 3.17 -13.23 19.25
CA ALA A 225 2.03 -14.16 19.21
C ALA A 225 1.00 -13.86 20.31
N ALA A 226 1.46 -13.60 21.55
CA ALA A 226 0.58 -13.25 22.65
C ALA A 226 -0.20 -11.95 22.38
N GLU A 227 0.48 -10.93 21.85
CA GLU A 227 -0.14 -9.65 21.55
C GLU A 227 -1.08 -9.74 20.33
N LEU A 228 -0.73 -10.52 19.29
CA LEU A 228 -1.62 -10.82 18.16
C LEU A 228 -2.90 -11.52 18.62
N LYS A 229 -2.80 -12.50 19.53
CA LYS A 229 -3.97 -13.17 20.11
C LYS A 229 -4.87 -12.22 20.90
N ILE A 230 -4.31 -11.19 21.55
CA ILE A 230 -5.07 -10.15 22.24
C ILE A 230 -5.73 -9.20 21.23
N GLN A 231 -5.02 -8.81 20.17
CA GLN A 231 -5.51 -7.88 19.15
C GLN A 231 -6.57 -8.51 18.24
N TYR A 232 -6.46 -9.80 17.98
CA TYR A 232 -7.33 -10.57 17.08
C TYR A 232 -7.86 -11.83 17.77
N PRO A 233 -8.68 -11.69 18.84
CA PRO A 233 -9.10 -12.80 19.68
C PRO A 233 -10.07 -13.77 18.98
N ASP A 234 -10.75 -13.30 17.93
CA ASP A 234 -11.74 -14.07 17.18
C ASP A 234 -11.14 -14.91 16.05
N MET A 235 -9.82 -14.79 15.81
CA MET A 235 -9.13 -15.52 14.75
C MET A 235 -8.65 -16.88 15.26
N ASP A 236 -9.09 -17.94 14.59
CA ASP A 236 -8.63 -19.31 14.82
C ASP A 236 -7.32 -19.56 14.07
N MET A 237 -6.24 -18.93 14.55
CA MET A 237 -4.90 -19.01 13.97
C MET A 237 -3.88 -19.42 15.01
N ASP A 238 -2.96 -20.30 14.60
CA ASP A 238 -1.77 -20.61 15.38
C ASP A 238 -0.69 -19.55 15.12
N TRP A 239 -0.75 -18.47 15.89
CA TRP A 239 0.17 -17.35 15.79
C TRP A 239 1.64 -17.75 16.00
N GLU A 240 1.93 -18.76 16.83
CA GLU A 240 3.31 -19.16 17.11
C GLU A 240 3.93 -19.92 15.95
N SER A 241 3.18 -20.80 15.28
CA SER A 241 3.68 -21.50 14.10
C SER A 241 3.81 -20.57 12.90
N SER A 242 2.85 -19.67 12.71
CA SER A 242 2.85 -18.69 11.61
C SER A 242 4.09 -17.78 11.63
N LEU A 243 4.62 -17.46 12.81
CA LEU A 243 5.84 -16.65 12.99
C LEU A 243 7.15 -17.40 12.75
N LYS A 244 7.10 -18.72 12.52
CA LYS A 244 8.26 -19.57 12.24
C LYS A 244 8.35 -19.98 10.77
N THR A 245 7.26 -19.80 10.02
CA THR A 245 7.15 -20.14 8.60
C THR A 245 7.44 -18.90 7.75
N SER A 246 8.23 -19.06 6.69
CA SER A 246 8.48 -18.02 5.69
C SER A 246 7.74 -18.32 4.38
N LEU A 247 7.53 -17.28 3.57
CA LEU A 247 6.90 -17.37 2.24
C LEU A 247 7.59 -18.39 1.30
N GLU A 248 8.87 -18.68 1.54
CA GLU A 248 9.70 -19.59 0.71
C GLU A 248 9.34 -21.07 0.89
N ASP A 249 8.57 -21.43 1.91
CA ASP A 249 8.06 -22.80 2.05
C ASP A 249 7.17 -23.15 0.86
N THR A 250 7.30 -24.35 0.28
CA THR A 250 6.49 -24.80 -0.84
C THR A 250 5.02 -25.08 -0.48
N SER A 251 4.70 -25.18 0.81
CA SER A 251 3.35 -25.39 1.32
C SER A 251 2.51 -24.09 1.29
N ILE A 252 1.18 -24.24 1.23
CA ILE A 252 0.26 -23.12 1.44
C ILE A 252 -0.11 -23.13 2.91
N THR A 253 0.73 -22.51 3.72
CA THR A 253 0.58 -22.40 5.17
C THR A 253 0.65 -20.92 5.57
N ASP A 254 0.18 -20.62 6.76
CA ASP A 254 0.30 -19.29 7.34
C ASP A 254 1.78 -18.94 7.53
N PHE A 255 2.16 -17.72 7.18
CA PHE A 255 3.53 -17.23 7.27
C PHE A 255 3.54 -15.76 7.66
N TYR A 256 4.72 -15.19 7.89
CA TYR A 256 4.84 -13.75 8.12
C TYR A 256 5.73 -13.05 7.10
N ASP A 257 5.48 -11.77 6.89
CA ASP A 257 6.35 -10.86 6.14
C ASP A 257 6.52 -9.54 6.91
N GLU A 258 7.68 -8.88 6.73
CA GLU A 258 8.02 -7.65 7.42
C GLU A 258 8.43 -6.55 6.43
N PHE A 259 7.94 -5.33 6.65
CA PHE A 259 8.39 -4.16 5.92
C PHE A 259 8.41 -2.90 6.79
N HIS A 260 9.05 -1.85 6.28
CA HIS A 260 9.22 -0.60 7.01
C HIS A 260 8.29 0.50 6.50
N VAL A 261 7.72 1.26 7.43
CA VAL A 261 6.96 2.48 7.15
C VAL A 261 7.75 3.68 7.69
N PRO A 262 8.46 4.41 6.81
CA PRO A 262 9.21 5.60 7.22
C PRO A 262 8.31 6.85 7.26
N VAL A 263 8.56 7.72 8.24
CA VAL A 263 8.02 9.08 8.29
C VAL A 263 9.18 10.06 8.35
N VAL A 264 9.28 10.92 7.34
CA VAL A 264 10.29 11.99 7.31
C VAL A 264 9.58 13.33 7.41
N TRP A 265 10.08 14.19 8.30
CA TRP A 265 9.57 15.53 8.54
C TRP A 265 10.72 16.52 8.67
N THR A 266 10.64 17.68 8.02
CA THR A 266 11.67 18.72 8.10
C THR A 266 11.00 20.06 8.33
N VAL A 267 11.47 20.79 9.35
CA VAL A 267 11.02 22.16 9.64
C VAL A 267 12.21 23.09 9.48
N ILE A 268 12.02 24.12 8.64
CA ILE A 268 13.02 25.16 8.37
C ILE A 268 12.84 26.28 9.38
N TYR A 269 13.95 26.83 9.84
CA TYR A 269 14.02 27.91 10.81
C TYR A 269 14.69 29.14 10.21
N ALA A 270 14.35 30.33 10.71
CA ALA A 270 14.92 31.58 10.23
C ALA A 270 16.45 31.64 10.47
N ASP A 271 16.90 31.15 11.62
CA ASP A 271 18.31 31.12 12.01
C ASP A 271 18.62 29.94 12.93
N LYS A 272 19.90 29.71 13.24
CA LYS A 272 20.34 28.58 14.08
C LYS A 272 19.86 28.69 15.53
N ALA A 273 19.67 29.91 16.05
CA ALA A 273 19.28 30.20 17.43
C ALA A 273 17.77 30.00 17.65
N SER A 274 16.95 30.21 16.62
CA SER A 274 15.51 29.95 16.65
C SER A 274 15.15 28.46 16.68
N ARG A 275 16.13 27.55 16.47
CA ARG A 275 15.91 26.12 16.60
C ARG A 275 15.74 25.72 18.07
N PRO A 276 14.64 25.04 18.45
CA PRO A 276 14.43 24.58 19.81
C PRO A 276 15.53 23.61 20.25
N ASP A 277 15.63 23.40 21.56
CA ASP A 277 16.47 22.34 22.08
C ASP A 277 15.88 20.96 21.76
N ILE A 278 16.75 20.05 21.34
CA ILE A 278 16.43 18.64 21.03
C ILE A 278 17.54 17.73 21.58
N SER A 279 18.21 18.15 22.65
CA SER A 279 19.34 17.44 23.26
C SER A 279 18.92 16.13 23.96
N THR A 280 17.70 16.08 24.48
CA THR A 280 17.15 14.95 25.24
C THR A 280 16.07 14.19 24.48
N VAL A 281 15.72 12.98 24.93
CA VAL A 281 14.61 12.21 24.33
C VAL A 281 13.28 12.93 24.54
N GLU A 282 13.05 13.52 25.71
CA GLU A 282 11.82 14.26 26.02
C GLU A 282 11.66 15.50 25.14
N SER A 283 12.74 16.27 24.94
CA SER A 283 12.72 17.47 24.09
C SER A 283 12.49 17.11 22.61
N LYS A 284 13.10 16.03 22.12
CA LYS A 284 12.83 15.48 20.78
C LYS A 284 11.36 15.07 20.61
N MET A 285 10.82 14.34 21.57
CA MET A 285 9.43 13.88 21.50
C MET A 285 8.43 15.04 21.65
N SER A 286 8.72 16.02 22.51
CA SER A 286 7.94 17.25 22.63
C SER A 286 7.93 18.02 21.30
N TRP A 287 9.10 18.18 20.67
CA TRP A 287 9.22 18.80 19.36
C TRP A 287 8.37 18.09 18.30
N ILE A 288 8.45 16.75 18.22
CA ILE A 288 7.65 15.94 17.29
C ILE A 288 6.14 16.17 17.50
N LYS A 289 5.67 16.09 18.75
CA LYS A 289 4.25 16.25 19.10
C LYS A 289 3.72 17.66 18.82
N ASN A 290 4.59 18.66 18.82
CA ASN A 290 4.25 20.05 18.54
C ASN A 290 4.24 20.38 17.03
N GLN A 291 4.30 19.38 16.15
CA GLN A 291 4.16 19.57 14.70
C GLN A 291 2.77 19.11 14.23
N PRO A 292 1.78 20.01 14.04
CA PRO A 292 0.40 19.63 13.74
C PRO A 292 0.28 18.76 12.48
N ASP A 293 0.95 19.14 11.40
CA ASP A 293 0.90 18.42 10.13
C ASP A 293 1.57 17.05 10.20
N LEU A 294 2.64 16.91 10.99
CA LEU A 294 3.25 15.62 11.26
C LEU A 294 2.31 14.72 12.06
N MET A 295 1.63 15.25 13.08
CA MET A 295 0.67 14.49 13.88
C MET A 295 -0.54 14.06 13.04
N MET A 296 -1.00 14.92 12.12
CA MET A 296 -2.01 14.54 11.12
C MET A 296 -1.50 13.39 10.25
N LYS A 297 -0.28 13.49 9.70
CA LYS A 297 0.33 12.42 8.90
C LYS A 297 0.45 11.10 9.67
N ILE A 298 0.81 11.13 10.96
CA ILE A 298 0.87 9.95 11.82
C ILE A 298 -0.52 9.36 12.05
N ALA A 299 -1.52 10.21 12.29
CA ALA A 299 -2.91 9.78 12.44
C ALA A 299 -3.45 9.12 11.16
N ASP A 300 -3.15 9.68 9.99
CA ASP A 300 -3.53 9.11 8.69
C ASP A 300 -2.95 7.72 8.46
N LEU A 301 -1.72 7.49 8.93
CA LEU A 301 -1.07 6.18 8.86
C LEU A 301 -1.70 5.17 9.82
N GLN A 302 -2.46 5.63 10.83
CA GLN A 302 -3.10 4.76 11.82
C GLN A 302 -2.10 3.85 12.57
N ILE A 303 -0.83 4.27 12.61
CA ILE A 303 0.24 3.62 13.37
C ILE A 303 0.52 4.51 14.59
N PRO A 304 0.40 3.99 15.82
CA PRO A 304 0.64 4.80 17.01
C PRO A 304 2.04 5.40 17.03
N LEU A 305 2.17 6.65 17.48
CA LEU A 305 3.42 7.42 17.46
C LEU A 305 4.58 6.68 18.16
N GLU A 306 4.26 5.96 19.23
CA GLU A 306 5.18 5.17 20.05
C GLU A 306 5.69 3.89 19.38
N LYS A 307 5.11 3.49 18.25
CA LYS A 307 5.59 2.38 17.42
C LYS A 307 6.69 2.80 16.45
N TYR A 308 6.98 4.09 16.36
CA TYR A 308 8.12 4.61 15.60
C TYR A 308 9.36 4.75 16.46
N ASN A 309 10.49 4.33 15.91
CA ASN A 309 11.82 4.73 16.41
C ASN A 309 12.21 6.06 15.76
N TRP A 310 12.35 7.12 16.55
CA TRP A 310 12.56 8.48 16.07
C TRP A 310 14.02 8.91 16.17
N THR A 311 14.57 9.36 15.04
CA THR A 311 15.81 10.13 14.98
C THR A 311 15.48 11.58 14.68
N VAL A 312 15.85 12.49 15.57
CA VAL A 312 15.64 13.93 15.40
C VAL A 312 16.98 14.64 15.51
N GLN A 313 17.30 15.45 14.49
CA GLN A 313 18.59 16.10 14.39
C GLN A 313 18.48 17.49 13.76
N LYS A 314 19.33 18.40 14.26
CA LYS A 314 19.58 19.72 13.67
C LYS A 314 20.41 19.53 12.40
N ILE A 315 19.90 20.00 11.26
CA ILE A 315 20.59 19.91 9.96
C ILE A 315 20.69 21.29 9.30
N ILE A 316 21.44 21.35 8.20
CA ILE A 316 21.32 22.40 7.19
C ILE A 316 20.52 21.80 6.03
N TYR A 317 19.40 22.41 5.71
CA TYR A 317 18.56 22.05 4.57
C TYR A 317 18.94 22.93 3.39
N THR A 318 19.13 22.33 2.22
CA THR A 318 19.36 23.04 0.96
C THR A 318 18.09 22.91 0.13
N ASP A 319 17.48 24.04 -0.22
CA ASP A 319 16.30 24.06 -1.07
C ASP A 319 16.64 23.82 -2.56
N ASN A 320 15.61 23.80 -3.41
CA ASN A 320 15.76 23.59 -4.85
C ASN A 320 16.53 24.72 -5.56
N GLN A 321 16.74 25.86 -4.90
CA GLN A 321 17.51 27.00 -5.41
C GLN A 321 18.95 27.00 -4.88
N GLY A 322 19.33 26.01 -4.07
CA GLY A 322 20.66 25.91 -3.47
C GLY A 322 20.82 26.74 -2.19
N ILE A 323 19.76 27.36 -1.67
CA ILE A 323 19.83 28.19 -0.47
C ILE A 323 19.89 27.29 0.76
N GLN A 324 20.88 27.54 1.61
CA GLN A 324 21.09 26.79 2.84
C GLN A 324 20.37 27.45 4.01
N GLN A 325 19.53 26.67 4.70
CA GLN A 325 18.76 27.14 5.84
C GLN A 325 18.88 26.18 7.03
N PRO A 326 18.93 26.69 8.26
CA PRO A 326 18.94 25.83 9.44
C PRO A 326 17.59 25.12 9.56
N ALA A 327 17.62 23.81 9.76
CA ALA A 327 16.41 23.01 9.90
C ALA A 327 16.54 21.99 11.04
N ILE A 328 15.40 21.43 11.43
CA ILE A 328 15.34 20.19 12.21
C ILE A 328 14.65 19.14 11.34
N LYS A 329 15.31 17.98 11.21
CA LYS A 329 14.79 16.82 10.51
C LYS A 329 14.48 15.72 11.51
N ALA A 330 13.27 15.19 11.44
CA ALA A 330 12.85 13.99 12.14
C ALA A 330 12.60 12.85 11.14
N ILE A 331 13.06 11.66 11.52
CA ILE A 331 12.87 10.41 10.79
C ILE A 331 12.33 9.40 11.79
N GLY A 332 11.06 9.02 11.63
CA GLY A 332 10.43 7.93 12.36
C GLY A 332 10.46 6.66 11.53
N MET A 333 10.83 5.53 12.14
CA MET A 333 10.86 4.23 11.48
C MET A 333 10.05 3.21 12.28
N CYS A 334 8.97 2.71 11.69
CA CYS A 334 8.18 1.60 12.22
C CYS A 334 8.41 0.35 11.35
N THR A 335 8.42 -0.82 11.97
CA THR A 335 8.30 -2.10 11.25
C THR A 335 6.88 -2.62 11.41
N VAL A 336 6.30 -3.02 10.29
CA VAL A 336 5.04 -3.74 10.21
C VAL A 336 5.38 -5.20 9.94
N LEU A 337 4.98 -6.08 10.85
CA LEU A 337 4.93 -7.52 10.62
C LEU A 337 3.50 -7.87 10.25
N CYS A 338 3.30 -8.52 9.11
CA CYS A 338 2.01 -9.06 8.73
C CYS A 338 2.07 -10.58 8.86
N VAL A 339 1.21 -11.16 9.70
CA VAL A 339 0.89 -12.58 9.57
C VAL A 339 -0.09 -12.71 8.41
N ILE A 340 0.16 -13.63 7.51
CA ILE A 340 -0.52 -13.78 6.23
C ILE A 340 -1.08 -15.20 6.17
N SER A 341 -2.39 -15.30 5.92
CA SER A 341 -3.09 -16.58 5.73
C SER A 341 -3.61 -16.67 4.30
N PRO A 342 -3.01 -17.53 3.47
CA PRO A 342 -3.48 -17.75 2.11
C PRO A 342 -4.89 -18.34 2.07
N GLU A 343 -5.75 -17.77 1.23
CA GLU A 343 -7.09 -18.27 0.94
C GLU A 343 -6.99 -19.15 -0.32
N VAL A 344 -7.26 -20.45 -0.17
CA VAL A 344 -7.22 -21.45 -1.26
C VAL A 344 -8.61 -21.84 -1.69
#